data_AF-A0A8H5EJK3-F1
#
_entry.id   AF-A0A8H5EJK3-F1
#
_cell.length_a   1.000
_cell.length_b   1.000
_cell.length_c   1.000
_cell.angle_alpha   90.00
_cell.angle_beta   90.00
_cell.angle_gamma   90.00
#
_symmetry.space_group_name_H-M   'P 1'
#
loop_
_entity.id
_entity.type
_entity.pdbx_description
1 polymer ?
#
loop_
_entity_poly.entity_id
_entity_poly.type
_entity_poly.pdbx_seq_one_letter_code
_entity_poly.pdbx_strand_id
1 'polypeptide(L)'
;MRSSFSIKAVGFALLSLANAQDVSENLAGAIADYDSLSLFRSLLGAAPQVLVETLSSQGSNVTILIPTNNAIKSYLKDSSISDVTELNQTMLQVFFSYHTMAASLSSTDFDVSRGLSVPTLLKSEEFNNRTAGPQIQSQFGNNADGQVVFASRVGKGKRANGDISGAIVNLRAGEEQNIKMTAVDGSWGEKNASRFQIVDK
;
A
#
# COMPACT_ATOMS: atom_id res chain seq x y z
N MET A 1 24.99 14.24 -48.39
CA MET A 1 23.74 14.25 -47.61
C MET A 1 23.79 13.10 -46.61
N ARG A 2 24.06 13.38 -45.33
CA ARG A 2 24.01 12.38 -44.25
C ARG A 2 23.02 12.89 -43.20
N SER A 3 22.01 12.08 -42.94
CA SER A 3 20.89 12.35 -42.06
C SER A 3 21.36 12.54 -40.61
N SER A 4 20.79 13.56 -39.96
CA SER A 4 20.88 13.77 -38.52
C SER A 4 19.78 12.94 -37.86
N PHE A 5 20.14 11.99 -37.00
CA PHE A 5 19.19 11.33 -36.10
C PHE A 5 19.28 11.97 -34.71
N SER A 6 18.17 12.59 -34.30
CA SER A 6 17.97 13.19 -32.99
C SER A 6 18.12 12.19 -31.85
N ILE A 7 19.09 12.42 -30.97
CA ILE A 7 19.16 11.83 -29.62
C ILE A 7 18.56 12.84 -28.65
N LYS A 8 17.24 12.81 -28.46
CA LYS A 8 16.54 13.54 -27.39
C LYS A 8 15.33 12.75 -26.90
N ALA A 9 15.56 11.62 -26.24
CA ALA A 9 14.49 10.88 -25.53
C ALA A 9 14.97 10.03 -24.34
N VAL A 10 16.28 9.79 -24.19
CA VAL A 10 16.80 8.79 -23.22
C VAL A 10 16.94 9.32 -21.79
N GLY A 11 16.91 10.65 -21.57
CA GLY A 11 17.18 11.24 -20.25
C GLY A 11 16.05 11.12 -19.22
N PHE A 12 14.78 11.20 -19.63
CA PHE A 12 13.65 11.23 -18.70
C PHE A 12 13.24 9.84 -18.18
N ALA A 13 13.23 8.84 -19.06
CA ALA A 13 12.85 7.47 -18.70
C ALA A 13 13.88 6.79 -17.78
N LEU A 14 15.18 7.08 -17.96
CA LEU A 14 16.22 6.52 -17.08
C LEU A 14 16.19 7.13 -15.68
N LEU A 15 15.90 8.44 -15.56
CA LEU A 15 15.78 9.11 -14.26
C LEU A 15 14.53 8.65 -13.51
N SER A 16 13.38 8.46 -14.19
CA SER A 16 12.16 7.96 -13.54
C SER A 16 12.31 6.51 -13.08
N LEU A 17 13.04 5.66 -13.81
CA LEU A 17 13.35 4.28 -13.41
C LEU A 17 14.26 4.20 -12.18
N ALA A 18 15.28 5.05 -12.08
CA ALA A 18 16.16 5.08 -10.93
C ALA A 18 15.40 5.47 -9.63
N ASN A 19 14.58 6.52 -9.70
CA ASN A 19 13.77 6.93 -8.54
C ASN A 19 12.74 5.87 -8.14
N ALA A 20 12.15 5.16 -9.11
CA ALA A 20 11.22 4.08 -8.82
C ALA A 20 11.89 2.88 -8.15
N GLN A 21 13.09 2.56 -8.62
CA GLN A 21 13.89 1.51 -8.00
C GLN A 21 14.26 1.88 -6.56
N ASP A 22 14.70 3.10 -6.29
CA ASP A 22 15.05 3.55 -4.94
C ASP A 22 13.88 3.46 -3.94
N VAL A 23 12.67 3.85 -4.36
CA VAL A 23 11.46 3.78 -3.51
C VAL A 23 11.10 2.33 -3.19
N SER A 24 11.07 1.47 -4.22
CA SER A 24 10.78 0.05 -4.04
C SER A 24 11.84 -0.67 -3.22
N GLU A 25 13.12 -0.39 -3.45
CA GLU A 25 14.24 -0.96 -2.68
C GLU A 25 14.20 -0.53 -1.22
N ASN A 26 13.89 0.74 -0.94
CA ASN A 26 13.76 1.23 0.42
C ASN A 26 12.63 0.50 1.17
N LEU A 27 11.45 0.39 0.57
CA LEU A 27 10.33 -0.35 1.18
C LEU A 27 10.65 -1.85 1.30
N ALA A 28 11.24 -2.46 0.27
CA ALA A 28 11.63 -3.87 0.29
C ALA A 28 12.69 -4.17 1.37
N GLY A 29 13.61 -3.22 1.62
CA GLY A 29 14.57 -3.27 2.71
C GLY A 29 13.92 -3.14 4.08
N ALA A 30 12.95 -2.23 4.23
CA ALA A 30 12.23 -2.01 5.48
C ALA A 30 11.41 -3.24 5.94
N ILE A 31 11.03 -4.10 5.00
CA ILE A 31 10.31 -5.35 5.26
C ILE A 31 11.17 -6.61 5.10
N ALA A 32 12.50 -6.46 5.01
CA ALA A 32 13.36 -7.56 4.64
C ALA A 32 13.39 -8.71 5.67
N ASP A 33 13.24 -8.36 6.95
CA ASP A 33 13.27 -9.29 8.08
C ASP A 33 11.95 -10.08 8.27
N TYR A 34 10.94 -9.79 7.45
CA TYR A 34 9.66 -10.48 7.50
C TYR A 34 9.58 -11.53 6.39
N ASP A 35 9.93 -12.78 6.71
CA ASP A 35 9.83 -13.93 5.79
C ASP A 35 8.42 -14.09 5.21
N SER A 36 7.42 -13.73 6.01
CA SER A 36 6.00 -13.77 5.66
C SER A 36 5.58 -12.75 4.59
N LEU A 37 6.48 -11.81 4.21
CA LEU A 37 6.21 -10.74 3.24
C LEU A 37 7.04 -10.89 1.94
N SER A 38 7.73 -12.01 1.75
CA SER A 38 8.61 -12.24 0.60
C SER A 38 7.93 -12.13 -0.76
N LEU A 39 6.65 -12.54 -0.91
CA LEU A 39 5.91 -12.35 -2.16
C LEU A 39 5.62 -10.88 -2.45
N PHE A 40 5.36 -10.06 -1.42
CA PHE A 40 5.18 -8.62 -1.60
C PHE A 40 6.49 -7.97 -2.04
N ARG A 41 7.64 -8.38 -1.48
CA ARG A 41 8.96 -7.93 -1.94
C ARG A 41 9.20 -8.28 -3.42
N SER A 42 8.79 -9.47 -3.85
CA SER A 42 8.85 -9.85 -5.28
C SER A 42 8.00 -8.94 -6.16
N LEU A 43 6.80 -8.55 -5.71
CA LEU A 43 5.95 -7.59 -6.42
C LEU A 43 6.62 -6.22 -6.57
N LEU A 44 7.28 -5.73 -5.51
CA LEU A 44 8.02 -4.46 -5.54
C LEU A 44 9.16 -4.46 -6.57
N GLY A 45 9.87 -5.59 -6.69
CA GLY A 45 10.94 -5.76 -7.67
C GLY A 45 10.44 -5.98 -9.10
N ALA A 46 9.28 -6.63 -9.27
CA ALA A 46 8.68 -6.89 -10.58
C ALA A 46 8.08 -5.62 -11.21
N ALA A 47 7.53 -4.71 -10.39
CA ALA A 47 6.82 -3.53 -10.87
C ALA A 47 7.13 -2.26 -10.06
N PRO A 48 8.41 -1.84 -9.96
CA PRO A 48 8.80 -0.72 -9.11
C PRO A 48 8.15 0.61 -9.54
N GLN A 49 7.94 0.78 -10.85
CA GLN A 49 7.30 1.98 -11.39
C GLN A 49 5.86 2.17 -10.91
N VAL A 50 5.10 1.08 -10.76
CA VAL A 50 3.68 1.16 -10.39
C VAL A 50 3.53 1.71 -8.98
N LEU A 51 4.43 1.34 -8.06
CA LEU A 51 4.42 1.91 -6.71
C LEU A 51 4.65 3.42 -6.74
N VAL A 52 5.64 3.90 -7.49
CA VAL A 52 5.91 5.34 -7.59
C VAL A 52 4.78 6.10 -8.25
N GLU A 53 4.18 5.54 -9.31
CA GLU A 53 3.00 6.11 -9.94
C GLU A 53 1.84 6.25 -8.94
N THR A 54 1.57 5.20 -8.14
CA THR A 54 0.55 5.23 -7.09
C THR A 54 0.84 6.33 -6.06
N LEU A 55 2.08 6.45 -5.59
CA LEU A 55 2.48 7.39 -4.54
C LEU A 55 2.58 8.85 -5.01
N SER A 56 2.80 9.08 -6.31
CA SER A 56 2.97 10.41 -6.89
C SER A 56 1.80 11.36 -6.62
N SER A 57 0.61 10.82 -6.35
CA SER A 57 -0.62 11.58 -6.10
C SER A 57 -0.77 12.14 -4.68
N GLN A 58 -0.03 11.61 -3.70
CA GLN A 58 -0.16 11.98 -2.28
C GLN A 58 1.17 12.38 -1.60
N GLY A 59 2.32 11.96 -2.15
CA GLY A 59 3.63 12.25 -1.56
C GLY A 59 4.01 11.30 -0.42
N SER A 60 5.05 11.68 0.35
CA SER A 60 5.79 10.78 1.26
C SER A 60 5.21 10.63 2.68
N ASN A 61 3.87 10.62 2.83
CA ASN A 61 3.22 10.52 4.15
C ASN A 61 2.05 9.55 4.11
N VAL A 62 2.35 8.28 3.82
CA VAL A 62 1.35 7.22 3.61
C VAL A 62 1.57 6.06 4.55
N THR A 63 0.56 5.20 4.66
CA THR A 63 0.68 3.87 5.29
C THR A 63 0.38 2.81 4.27
N ILE A 64 1.35 1.93 3.99
CA ILE A 64 1.14 0.77 3.13
C ILE A 64 0.71 -0.41 3.99
N LEU A 65 -0.45 -0.97 3.66
CA LEU A 65 -0.98 -2.20 4.21
C LEU A 65 -0.40 -3.37 3.44
N ILE A 66 0.55 -4.09 4.03
CA ILE A 66 1.29 -5.13 3.34
C ILE A 66 0.64 -6.49 3.61
N PRO A 67 0.06 -7.15 2.61
CA PRO A 67 -0.53 -8.47 2.79
C PRO A 67 0.55 -9.53 3.01
N THR A 68 0.27 -10.49 3.89
CA THR A 68 1.11 -11.67 4.06
C THR A 68 1.13 -12.53 2.79
N ASN A 69 2.14 -13.39 2.67
CA ASN A 69 2.23 -14.39 1.61
C ASN A 69 0.96 -15.25 1.51
N ASN A 70 0.33 -15.57 2.65
CA ASN A 70 -0.91 -16.34 2.67
C ASN A 70 -2.09 -15.53 2.12
N ALA A 71 -2.16 -14.24 2.45
CA ALA A 71 -3.17 -13.34 1.92
C ALA A 71 -3.03 -13.16 0.39
N ILE A 72 -1.80 -12.94 -0.11
CA ILE A 72 -1.52 -12.83 -1.56
C ILE A 72 -1.91 -14.13 -2.27
N LYS A 73 -1.46 -15.30 -1.79
CA LYS A 73 -1.81 -16.60 -2.40
C LYS A 73 -3.31 -16.85 -2.41
N SER A 74 -4.01 -16.46 -1.34
CA SER A 74 -5.48 -16.58 -1.28
C SER A 74 -6.14 -15.69 -2.32
N TYR A 75 -5.69 -14.44 -2.47
CA TYR A 75 -6.21 -13.51 -3.48
C TYR A 75 -5.98 -14.02 -4.91
N LEU A 76 -4.79 -14.51 -5.23
CA LEU A 76 -4.47 -15.07 -6.55
C LEU A 76 -5.37 -16.27 -6.86
N LYS A 77 -5.54 -17.18 -5.89
CA LYS A 77 -6.44 -18.34 -6.02
C LYS A 77 -7.89 -17.90 -6.25
N ASP A 78 -8.38 -16.95 -5.46
CA ASP A 78 -9.76 -16.44 -5.56
C ASP A 78 -9.98 -15.74 -6.91
N SER A 79 -8.92 -15.14 -7.47
CA SER A 79 -8.93 -14.45 -8.78
C SER A 79 -8.62 -15.37 -9.98
N SER A 80 -8.41 -16.68 -9.75
CA SER A 80 -7.97 -17.63 -10.79
C SER A 80 -6.67 -17.23 -11.50
N ILE A 81 -5.76 -16.57 -10.79
CA ILE A 81 -4.43 -16.16 -11.25
C ILE A 81 -3.40 -17.12 -10.67
N SER A 82 -2.48 -17.62 -11.49
CA SER A 82 -1.54 -18.67 -11.04
C SER A 82 -0.33 -18.10 -10.32
N ASP A 83 0.12 -16.91 -10.73
CA ASP A 83 1.32 -16.27 -10.19
C ASP A 83 1.18 -14.73 -10.15
N VAL A 84 1.92 -14.10 -9.23
CA VAL A 84 2.01 -12.64 -9.13
C VAL A 84 2.50 -11.97 -10.42
N THR A 85 3.28 -12.65 -11.26
CA THR A 85 3.77 -12.11 -12.55
C THR A 85 2.68 -11.97 -13.61
N GLU A 86 1.53 -12.63 -13.43
CA GLU A 86 0.39 -12.52 -14.35
C GLU A 86 -0.45 -11.26 -14.09
N LEU A 87 -0.19 -10.53 -13.00
CA LEU A 87 -0.84 -9.26 -12.71
C LEU A 87 -0.36 -8.20 -13.70
N ASN A 88 -1.27 -7.69 -14.52
CA ASN A 88 -0.98 -6.59 -15.41
C ASN A 88 -0.82 -5.26 -14.63
N GLN A 89 -0.30 -4.24 -15.31
CA GLN A 89 -0.04 -2.92 -14.71
C GLN A 89 -1.29 -2.31 -14.05
N THR A 90 -2.46 -2.42 -14.68
CA THR A 90 -3.73 -1.90 -14.13
C THR A 90 -4.11 -2.60 -12.84
N MET A 91 -4.02 -3.93 -12.79
CA MET A 91 -4.29 -4.73 -11.59
C MET A 91 -3.33 -4.36 -10.45
N LEU A 92 -2.05 -4.20 -10.76
CA LEU A 92 -1.05 -3.77 -9.77
C LEU A 92 -1.32 -2.35 -9.27
N GLN A 93 -1.74 -1.44 -10.14
CA GLN A 93 -2.08 -0.08 -9.74
C GLN A 93 -3.27 -0.07 -8.79
N VAL A 94 -4.33 -0.83 -9.08
CA VAL A 94 -5.48 -1.00 -8.19
C VAL A 94 -5.04 -1.63 -6.87
N PHE A 95 -4.22 -2.67 -6.92
CA PHE A 95 -3.68 -3.36 -5.76
C PHE A 95 -2.91 -2.40 -4.84
N PHE A 96 -1.90 -1.69 -5.34
CA PHE A 96 -1.12 -0.75 -4.53
C PHE A 96 -1.97 0.41 -4.03
N SER A 97 -2.90 0.91 -4.84
CA SER A 97 -3.76 2.03 -4.44
C SER A 97 -4.74 1.66 -3.33
N TYR A 98 -5.30 0.45 -3.37
CA TYR A 98 -6.18 -0.07 -2.31
C TYR A 98 -5.41 -0.31 -0.99
N HIS A 99 -4.17 -0.78 -1.09
CA HIS A 99 -3.32 -1.06 0.05
C HIS A 99 -2.59 0.17 0.59
N THR A 100 -2.75 1.35 0.00
CA THR A 100 -2.08 2.57 0.48
C THR A 100 -3.09 3.52 1.09
N MET A 101 -2.96 3.78 2.39
CA MET A 101 -3.72 4.80 3.12
C MET A 101 -3.06 6.17 2.94
N ALA A 102 -3.88 7.21 2.73
CA ALA A 102 -3.44 8.58 2.54
C ALA A 102 -3.08 9.30 3.86
N ALA A 103 -2.36 8.60 4.75
CA ALA A 103 -1.83 9.11 6.01
C ALA A 103 -0.73 8.18 6.55
N SER A 104 0.29 8.74 7.20
CA SER A 104 1.27 7.97 7.99
C SER A 104 0.71 7.65 9.39
N LEU A 105 0.32 6.41 9.62
CA LEU A 105 -0.46 5.94 10.77
C LEU A 105 0.27 4.85 11.55
N SER A 106 0.37 5.08 12.85
CA SER A 106 0.91 4.18 13.85
C SER A 106 -0.19 3.45 14.62
N SER A 107 0.20 2.51 15.47
CA SER A 107 -0.69 1.69 16.29
C SER A 107 -1.52 2.51 17.27
N THR A 108 -1.04 3.69 17.66
CA THR A 108 -1.75 4.65 18.52
C THR A 108 -2.83 5.43 17.78
N ASP A 109 -2.67 5.67 16.48
CA ASP A 109 -3.68 6.38 15.68
C ASP A 109 -4.97 5.56 15.52
N PHE A 110 -4.86 4.23 15.62
CA PHE A 110 -6.00 3.31 15.63
C PHE A 110 -6.67 3.17 17.00
N ASP A 111 -6.09 3.73 18.06
CA ASP A 111 -6.60 3.66 19.44
C ASP A 111 -7.61 4.77 19.74
N VAL A 112 -8.60 4.90 18.85
CA VAL A 112 -9.70 5.86 18.98
C VAL A 112 -11.01 5.11 19.28
N SER A 113 -11.73 5.55 20.31
CA SER A 113 -12.93 4.85 20.82
C SER A 113 -14.03 4.64 19.78
N ARG A 114 -14.11 5.55 18.81
CA ARG A 114 -15.07 5.53 17.69
C ARG A 114 -14.54 4.86 16.41
N GLY A 115 -13.30 4.38 16.41
CA GLY A 115 -12.58 3.98 15.21
C GLY A 115 -12.19 5.16 14.30
N LEU A 116 -11.32 4.88 13.34
CA LEU A 116 -10.75 5.83 12.41
C LEU A 116 -11.21 5.51 10.99
N SER A 117 -11.75 6.48 10.26
CA SER A 117 -12.02 6.35 8.83
C SER A 117 -10.88 6.96 8.04
N VAL A 118 -10.19 6.14 7.25
CA VAL A 118 -9.00 6.53 6.50
C VAL A 118 -9.25 6.32 5.01
N PRO A 119 -9.05 7.33 4.16
CA PRO A 119 -9.08 7.17 2.72
C PRO A 119 -7.83 6.43 2.22
N THR A 120 -8.01 5.57 1.22
CA THR A 120 -6.92 4.97 0.45
C THR A 120 -6.62 5.79 -0.80
N LEU A 121 -5.62 5.39 -1.58
CA LEU A 121 -5.31 6.00 -2.87
C LEU A 121 -6.18 5.44 -4.01
N LEU A 122 -7.06 4.47 -3.74
CA LEU A 122 -7.92 3.88 -4.75
C LEU A 122 -9.07 4.81 -5.12
N LYS A 123 -9.04 5.35 -6.35
CA LYS A 123 -10.06 6.28 -6.87
C LYS A 123 -10.94 5.69 -7.98
N SER A 124 -10.55 4.56 -8.57
CA SER A 124 -11.29 3.95 -9.68
C SER A 124 -12.72 3.60 -9.24
N GLU A 125 -13.71 4.13 -9.95
CA GLU A 125 -15.14 3.93 -9.63
C GLU A 125 -15.55 2.46 -9.61
N GLU A 126 -14.94 1.63 -10.46
CA GLU A 126 -15.20 0.18 -10.53
C GLU A 126 -14.87 -0.54 -9.21
N PHE A 127 -13.89 -0.05 -8.47
CA PHE A 127 -13.38 -0.69 -7.25
C PHE A 127 -13.63 0.15 -5.99
N ASN A 128 -14.19 1.35 -6.14
CA ASN A 128 -14.46 2.28 -5.05
C ASN A 128 -15.94 2.24 -4.68
N ASN A 129 -16.24 1.48 -3.63
CA ASN A 129 -17.58 1.31 -3.08
C ASN A 129 -17.97 2.43 -2.10
N ARG A 130 -17.00 3.22 -1.61
CA ARG A 130 -17.26 4.33 -0.68
C ARG A 130 -16.16 5.38 -0.74
N THR A 131 -16.45 6.47 -1.44
CA THR A 131 -15.58 7.66 -1.52
C THR A 131 -15.57 8.48 -0.22
N ALA A 132 -14.43 9.09 0.08
CA ALA A 132 -14.32 10.05 1.17
C ALA A 132 -15.11 11.34 0.90
N GLY A 133 -15.97 11.71 1.85
CA GLY A 133 -16.71 12.98 1.83
C GLY A 133 -15.90 14.17 2.35
N PRO A 134 -16.47 15.39 2.31
CA PRO A 134 -15.77 16.64 2.66
C PRO A 134 -15.15 16.63 4.07
N GLN A 135 -15.78 15.97 5.04
CA GLN A 135 -15.28 15.87 6.40
C GLN A 135 -13.99 15.05 6.50
N ILE A 136 -13.87 13.98 5.71
CA ILE A 136 -12.67 13.14 5.67
C ILE A 136 -11.57 13.84 4.86
N GLN A 137 -11.92 14.47 3.74
CA GLN A 137 -10.97 15.28 2.95
C GLN A 137 -10.38 16.44 3.76
N SER A 138 -11.18 17.09 4.62
CA SER A 138 -10.68 18.14 5.53
C SER A 138 -9.63 17.61 6.53
N GLN A 139 -9.71 16.33 6.91
CA GLN A 139 -8.77 15.70 7.84
C GLN A 139 -7.49 15.20 7.16
N PHE A 140 -7.59 14.69 5.94
CA PHE A 140 -6.50 14.00 5.23
C PHE A 140 -5.99 14.73 3.98
N GLY A 141 -6.56 15.90 3.68
CA GLY A 141 -6.25 16.71 2.50
C GLY A 141 -7.21 16.49 1.34
N ASN A 142 -7.27 17.48 0.45
CA ASN A 142 -8.21 17.50 -0.69
C ASN A 142 -8.02 16.33 -1.67
N ASN A 143 -6.83 15.71 -1.70
CA ASN A 143 -6.52 14.57 -2.57
C ASN A 143 -6.86 13.22 -1.92
N ALA A 144 -7.41 13.23 -0.71
CA ALA A 144 -7.79 12.05 0.06
C ALA A 144 -9.26 11.69 -0.23
N ASP A 145 -9.57 11.52 -1.51
CA ASP A 145 -10.89 11.27 -2.10
C ASP A 145 -11.07 9.82 -2.57
N GLY A 146 -10.17 8.90 -2.18
CA GLY A 146 -10.29 7.49 -2.51
C GLY A 146 -11.26 6.71 -1.62
N GLN A 147 -11.27 5.39 -1.82
CA GLN A 147 -12.02 4.42 -1.04
C GLN A 147 -11.72 4.57 0.46
N VAL A 148 -12.78 4.61 1.28
CA VAL A 148 -12.64 4.72 2.74
C VAL A 148 -12.56 3.33 3.38
N VAL A 149 -11.56 3.15 4.23
CA VAL A 149 -11.39 2.01 5.14
C VAL A 149 -11.67 2.48 6.56
N PHE A 150 -12.48 1.73 7.31
CA PHE A 150 -12.68 1.94 8.73
C PHE A 150 -11.74 1.03 9.53
N ALA A 151 -10.94 1.61 10.41
CA ALA A 151 -9.99 0.91 11.27
C ALA A 151 -10.40 1.05 12.74
N SER A 152 -10.43 -0.05 13.49
CA SER A 152 -10.68 -0.02 14.93
C SER A 152 -9.80 -1.01 15.67
N ARG A 153 -9.14 -0.54 16.73
CA ARG A 153 -8.30 -1.39 17.56
C ARG A 153 -9.16 -2.38 18.37
N VAL A 154 -8.79 -3.67 18.34
CA VAL A 154 -9.53 -4.74 19.02
C VAL A 154 -8.95 -5.04 20.40
N GLY A 155 -7.67 -4.73 20.62
CA GLY A 155 -7.04 -4.85 21.93
C GLY A 155 -5.52 -4.74 21.89
N LYS A 156 -4.86 -4.90 23.04
CA LYS A 156 -3.39 -4.99 23.17
C LYS A 156 -2.83 -6.38 22.79
N GLY A 157 -3.60 -7.18 22.07
CA GLY A 157 -3.20 -8.53 21.67
C GLY A 157 -2.04 -8.43 20.69
N LYS A 158 -0.92 -9.07 21.04
CA LYS A 158 0.15 -9.35 20.08
C LYS A 158 -0.39 -10.44 19.14
N ARG A 159 -0.44 -10.18 17.84
CA ARG A 159 -0.28 -11.32 16.92
C ARG A 159 1.13 -11.85 17.19
N ALA A 160 1.27 -13.13 17.52
CA ALA A 160 2.56 -13.80 17.57
C ALA A 160 2.45 -14.93 16.56
N ASN A 161 2.58 -14.58 15.29
CA ASN A 161 2.66 -15.56 14.21
C ASN A 161 4.03 -15.41 13.58
N GLY A 162 5.00 -16.18 14.08
CA GLY A 162 6.38 -16.11 13.60
C GLY A 162 7.03 -14.74 13.80
N ASP A 163 7.40 -14.12 12.68
CA ASP A 163 8.11 -12.85 12.49
C ASP A 163 7.26 -11.60 12.75
N ILE A 164 5.93 -11.73 12.82
CA ILE A 164 5.02 -10.59 12.97
C ILE A 164 4.57 -10.42 14.42
N SER A 165 4.84 -9.24 15.00
CA SER A 165 4.34 -8.84 16.32
C SER A 165 3.85 -7.40 16.35
N GLY A 166 2.64 -7.19 16.87
CA GLY A 166 2.03 -5.87 16.96
C GLY A 166 0.57 -5.92 17.41
N ALA A 167 -0.07 -4.74 17.51
CA ALA A 167 -1.44 -4.64 17.96
C ALA A 167 -2.45 -5.07 16.90
N ILE A 168 -3.57 -5.67 17.31
CA ILE A 168 -4.61 -6.11 16.38
C ILE A 168 -5.60 -4.98 16.12
N VAL A 169 -5.79 -4.67 14.84
CA VAL A 169 -6.73 -3.67 14.33
C VAL A 169 -7.66 -4.35 13.33
N ASN A 170 -8.97 -4.18 13.51
CA ASN A 170 -9.95 -4.57 12.51
C ASN A 170 -10.01 -3.50 11.43
N LEU A 171 -9.91 -3.91 10.18
CA LEU A 171 -10.15 -3.10 9.00
C LEU A 171 -11.48 -3.52 8.38
N ARG A 172 -12.29 -2.55 7.97
CA ARG A 172 -13.55 -2.77 7.26
C ARG A 172 -13.64 -1.84 6.05
N ALA A 173 -13.86 -2.42 4.89
CA ALA A 173 -14.18 -1.71 3.65
C ALA A 173 -15.38 -2.39 2.97
N GLY A 174 -16.27 -1.62 2.34
CA GLY A 174 -17.45 -2.15 1.64
C GLY A 174 -18.45 -2.92 2.54
N GLU A 175 -19.13 -3.90 1.93
CA GLU A 175 -20.16 -4.75 2.55
C GLU A 175 -19.56 -5.90 3.38
N GLU A 176 -19.11 -5.58 4.60
CA GLU A 176 -18.92 -6.54 5.71
C GLU A 176 -17.69 -7.47 5.73
N GLN A 177 -16.60 -7.17 5.02
CA GLN A 177 -15.35 -7.89 5.25
C GLN A 177 -14.54 -7.23 6.38
N ASN A 178 -14.53 -7.85 7.56
CA ASN A 178 -13.62 -7.48 8.65
C ASN A 178 -12.29 -8.24 8.44
N ILE A 179 -11.27 -7.52 8.00
CA ILE A 179 -9.90 -8.04 7.85
C ILE A 179 -9.12 -7.66 9.11
N LYS A 180 -8.24 -8.54 9.58
CA LYS A 180 -7.42 -8.25 10.77
C LYS A 180 -6.02 -7.81 10.37
N MET A 181 -5.72 -6.54 10.62
CA MET A 181 -4.37 -5.99 10.51
C MET A 181 -3.58 -6.17 11.82
N THR A 182 -2.27 -6.33 11.69
CA THR A 182 -1.30 -6.17 12.76
C THR A 182 -0.59 -4.83 12.58
N ALA A 183 -0.75 -3.94 13.55
CA ALA A 183 -0.01 -2.70 13.61
C ALA A 183 1.40 -2.95 14.16
N VAL A 184 2.37 -3.11 13.25
CA VAL A 184 3.80 -3.35 13.52
C VAL A 184 4.60 -2.05 13.62
N ASP A 185 4.00 -0.91 13.29
CA ASP A 185 4.61 0.41 13.37
C ASP A 185 5.89 0.56 12.54
N GLY A 186 6.01 -0.23 11.49
CA GLY A 186 7.10 -0.17 10.53
C GLY A 186 7.16 1.19 9.84
N SER A 187 8.38 1.64 9.55
CA SER A 187 8.63 2.92 8.88
C SER A 187 9.54 2.74 7.68
N TRP A 188 9.36 3.59 6.68
CA TRP A 188 10.12 3.59 5.44
C TRP A 188 10.07 4.98 4.79
N GLY A 189 10.81 5.14 3.71
CA GLY A 189 10.97 6.39 2.97
C GLY A 189 11.98 7.34 3.60
N GLU A 190 12.15 8.51 2.97
CA GLU A 190 13.06 9.55 3.47
C GLU A 190 12.66 9.96 4.90
N LYS A 191 13.62 9.94 5.82
CA LYS A 191 13.43 10.30 7.25
C LYS A 191 12.32 9.50 7.96
N ASN A 192 11.98 8.30 7.49
CA ASN A 192 10.92 7.47 8.06
C ASN A 192 9.53 8.16 8.04
N ALA A 193 9.27 8.99 7.03
CA ALA A 193 8.03 9.75 6.93
C ALA A 193 6.79 8.88 6.63
N SER A 194 6.97 7.76 5.92
CA SER A 194 5.92 6.80 5.61
C SER A 194 5.96 5.60 6.55
N ARG A 195 4.82 4.92 6.66
CA ARG A 195 4.66 3.73 7.50
C ARG A 195 4.18 2.53 6.73
N PHE A 196 4.33 1.37 7.34
CA PHE A 196 3.69 0.15 6.89
C PHE A 196 3.09 -0.62 8.06
N GLN A 197 2.00 -1.31 7.77
CA GLN A 197 1.33 -2.22 8.69
C GLN A 197 1.05 -3.53 7.95
N ILE A 198 0.87 -4.63 8.66
CA ILE A 198 0.76 -5.95 8.03
C ILE A 198 -0.68 -6.44 8.08
N VAL A 199 -1.24 -6.85 6.96
CA VAL A 199 -2.60 -7.39 6.88
C VAL A 199 -2.56 -8.88 6.60
N ASP A 200 -3.42 -9.60 7.29
CA ASP A 200 -3.62 -11.04 7.14
C ASP A 200 -5.11 -11.31 7.03
N LYS A 201 -5.50 -12.22 6.13
CA LYS A 201 -6.92 -12.49 5.79
C LYS A 201 -7.73 -12.82 7.05
#